data_AF-A0A4Q3G491-F1
#
_entry.id   AF-A0A4Q3G491-F1
#
_cell.length_a   1.000
_cell.length_b   1.000
_cell.length_c   1.000
_cell.angle_alpha   90.00
_cell.angle_beta   90.00
_cell.angle_gamma   90.00
#
_symmetry.space_group_name_H-M   'P 1'
#
loop_
_entity.id
_entity.type
_entity.pdbx_description
1 polymer ?
#
loop_
_entity_poly.entity_id
_entity_poly.type
_entity_poly.pdbx_seq_one_letter_code
_entity_poly.pdbx_strand_id
1 'polypeptide(L)' 'MITSGGGGFRPHVTLLYDNQLVAGREIAPVQWTVRDVVLVRSVVGQGRHVIEGRWPLATGAA' A
#
# COMPACT_ATOMS: atom_id res chain seq x y z
N MET A 1 21.64 -1.47 5.31
CA MET A 1 21.68 -1.00 3.92
C MET A 1 20.94 -2.03 3.09
N ILE A 2 19.74 -1.72 2.58
CA ILE A 2 18.99 -2.66 1.72
C ILE A 2 19.29 -2.24 0.28
N THR A 3 20.04 -3.05 -0.44
CA THR A 3 20.39 -2.85 -1.84
C THR A 3 19.16 -3.19 -2.70
N SER A 4 18.61 -2.19 -3.39
CA SER A 4 17.47 -2.40 -4.30
C SER A 4 17.99 -2.96 -5.64
N GLY A 5 17.65 -4.20 -5.96
CA GLY A 5 17.87 -4.79 -7.27
C GLY A 5 16.79 -4.37 -8.27
N GLY A 6 17.20 -3.74 -9.37
CA GLY A 6 16.61 -3.84 -10.72
C GLY A 6 15.21 -3.30 -11.04
N GLY A 7 14.35 -3.03 -10.07
CA GLY A 7 13.01 -2.49 -10.31
C GLY A 7 12.54 -1.68 -9.12
N GLY A 8 12.49 -0.36 -9.26
CA GLY A 8 12.07 0.52 -8.16
C GLY A 8 10.64 0.22 -7.69
N PHE A 9 10.44 0.27 -6.37
CA PHE A 9 9.10 0.20 -5.79
C PHE A 9 8.29 1.45 -6.17
N ARG A 10 7.11 1.24 -6.78
CA ARG A 10 6.16 2.31 -7.11
C ARG A 10 4.93 2.17 -6.20
N PRO A 11 4.88 2.88 -5.06
CA PRO A 11 3.74 2.81 -4.15
C PRO A 11 2.47 3.31 -4.86
N HIS A 12 1.44 2.47 -4.87
CA HIS A 12 0.14 2.80 -5.44
C HIS A 12 -0.97 2.10 -4.65
N VAL A 13 -2.20 2.59 -4.81
CA VAL A 13 -3.41 1.96 -4.28
C VAL A 13 -4.23 1.49 -5.46
N THR A 14 -4.63 0.22 -5.47
CA THR A 14 -5.53 -0.30 -6.50
C THR A 14 -6.93 0.26 -6.24
N LEU A 15 -7.51 0.93 -7.24
CA LEU A 15 -8.86 1.52 -7.15
C LEU A 15 -9.94 0.63 -7.74
N LEU A 16 -9.61 -0.10 -8.83
CA LEU A 16 -10.55 -0.91 -9.58
C LEU A 16 -9.82 -2.10 -10.22
N TYR A 17 -10.47 -3.27 -10.18
CA TYR A 17 -10.11 -4.42 -11.01
C TYR A 17 -11.13 -4.51 -12.16
N ASP A 18 -10.68 -4.25 -13.38
CA ASP A 18 -11.46 -4.43 -14.59
C ASP A 18 -10.49 -4.68 -15.76
N ASN A 19 -11.02 -5.15 -16.90
CA ASN A 19 -10.27 -5.37 -18.13
C ASN A 19 -10.26 -4.14 -19.04
N GLN A 20 -10.87 -3.03 -18.61
CA GLN A 20 -10.88 -1.77 -19.35
C GLN A 20 -9.77 -0.84 -18.87
N LEU A 21 -9.02 -0.27 -19.82
CA LEU A 21 -8.07 0.78 -19.52
C LEU A 21 -8.81 2.11 -19.38
N VAL A 22 -8.75 2.71 -18.19
CA VAL A 22 -9.25 4.05 -17.94
C VAL A 22 -8.10 5.05 -18.09
N ALA A 23 -8.31 6.12 -18.87
CA ALA A 23 -7.32 7.18 -19.01
C ALA A 23 -7.06 7.85 -17.65
N GLY A 24 -5.78 8.06 -17.32
CA GLY A 24 -5.39 8.76 -16.10
C GLY A 24 -5.89 10.21 -16.11
N ARG A 25 -6.37 10.68 -14.94
CA ARG A 25 -6.74 12.07 -14.70
C ARG A 25 -5.90 12.61 -13.55
N GLU A 26 -5.36 13.80 -13.71
CA GLU A 26 -4.69 14.50 -12.62
C GLU A 26 -5.69 14.91 -11.53
N ILE A 27 -5.30 14.72 -10.28
CA ILE A 27 -6.07 15.09 -9.10
C ILE A 27 -5.19 15.88 -8.13
N ALA A 28 -5.83 16.59 -7.20
CA ALA A 28 -5.11 17.16 -6.07
C ALA A 28 -4.40 16.03 -5.27
N PRO A 29 -3.20 16.29 -4.71
CA PRO A 29 -2.48 15.27 -3.94
C PRO A 29 -3.28 14.75 -2.75
N VAL A 30 -3.31 13.43 -2.59
CA VAL A 30 -3.85 12.76 -1.38
C VAL A 30 -2.71 12.50 -0.43
N GLN A 31 -2.80 13.02 0.79
CA GLN A 31 -1.72 12.95 1.79
C GLN A 31 -2.25 12.50 3.14
N TRP A 32 -1.50 11.63 3.81
CA TRP A 32 -1.73 11.23 5.19
C TRP A 32 -0.42 10.75 5.82
N THR A 33 -0.36 10.78 7.15
CA THR A 33 0.76 10.19 7.89
C THR A 33 0.50 8.71 8.15
N VAL A 34 1.37 7.83 7.66
CA VAL A 34 1.33 6.40 8.00
C VAL A 34 1.69 6.24 9.48
N ARG A 35 0.84 5.54 10.24
CA ARG A 35 1.03 5.32 11.68
C ARG A 35 1.46 3.90 12.03
N ASP A 36 1.13 2.94 11.18
CA ASP A 36 1.40 1.53 11.42
C ASP A 36 1.74 0.83 10.10
N VAL A 37 2.56 -0.21 10.21
CA VAL A 37 2.69 -1.25 9.18
C VAL A 37 2.01 -2.51 9.69
N VAL A 38 1.25 -3.20 8.83
CA VAL A 38 0.52 -4.41 9.20
C VAL A 38 0.90 -5.58 8.29
N LEU A 39 0.97 -6.77 8.88
CA LEU A 39 1.04 -8.03 8.14
C LEU A 39 -0.40 -8.47 7.88
N VAL A 40 -0.73 -8.68 6.61
CA VAL A 40 -2.07 -9.05 6.18
C VAL A 40 -2.04 -10.41 5.50
N ARG A 41 -2.95 -11.31 5.91
CA ARG A 41 -3.27 -12.54 5.17
C ARG A 41 -4.51 -12.31 4.33
N SER A 42 -4.39 -12.51 3.01
CA SER A 42 -5.52 -12.54 2.09
C SER A 42 -6.11 -13.95 2.02
N VAL A 43 -7.43 -14.07 2.22
CA VAL A 43 -8.14 -15.34 2.09
C VAL A 43 -8.65 -15.46 0.65
N VAL A 44 -8.03 -16.36 -0.11
CA VAL A 44 -8.29 -16.56 -1.54
C VAL A 44 -9.78 -16.87 -1.78
N GLY A 45 -10.35 -16.23 -2.80
CA GLY A 45 -11.75 -16.41 -3.20
C GLY A 45 -12.79 -15.75 -2.29
N GLN A 46 -12.39 -15.12 -1.18
CA GLN A 46 -13.32 -14.56 -0.20
C GLN A 46 -13.30 -13.02 -0.13
N GLY A 47 -12.39 -12.36 -0.86
CA GLY A 47 -12.22 -10.91 -0.78
C GLY A 47 -11.89 -10.41 0.63
N ARG A 48 -11.36 -11.30 1.49
CA ARG A 48 -11.17 -11.05 2.91
C ARG A 48 -9.70 -10.86 3.24
N HIS A 49 -9.40 -9.78 3.95
CA HIS A 49 -8.08 -9.46 4.48
C HIS A 49 -8.09 -9.55 6.00
N VAL A 50 -7.18 -10.35 6.58
CA VAL A 50 -7.04 -10.52 8.03
C VAL A 50 -5.72 -9.92 8.47
N ILE A 51 -5.74 -9.07 9.50
CA ILE A 51 -4.53 -8.50 10.10
C ILE A 51 -3.95 -9.53 11.06
N GLU A 52 -2.73 -9.98 10.79
CA GLU A 52 -2.00 -10.96 11.61
C GLU A 52 -1.02 -10.31 12.57
N GLY A 53 -0.58 -9.09 12.27
CA GLY A 53 0.36 -8.34 13.08
C GLY A 53 0.31 -6.86 12.75
N ARG A 54 0.61 -6.02 13.74
CA ARG A 54 0.66 -4.57 13.62
C ARG A 54 1.88 -4.03 14.34
N TRP A 55 2.62 -3.16 13.67
CA TRP A 55 3.78 -2.48 14.20
C TRP A 55 3.56 -0.97 14.07
N PRO A 56 3.31 -0.27 15.20
CA PRO A 56 3.28 1.18 15.21
C PRO A 56 4.61 1.75 14.77
N LEU A 57 4.58 2.75 13.89
CA LEU A 57 5.75 3.52 13.53
C LEU A 57 5.98 4.56 14.63
N ALA A 58 7.11 4.45 15.33
CA ALA A 58 7.54 5.49 16.24
C ALA A 58 7.67 6.80 15.45
N THR A 59 7.11 7.88 15.98
CA THR A 59 7.47 9.20 15.47
C THR A 59 8.93 9.39 15.88
N GLY A 60 9.86 9.48 14.92
CA GLY A 60 11.24 9.84 15.25
C GLY A 60 11.21 11.12 16.08
N ALA A 61 11.89 11.12 17.24
CA ALA A 61 12.08 12.34 18.00
C ALA A 61 12.75 13.39 17.09
N ALA A 62 12.22 14.61 17.14
CA ALA A 62 12.75 15.76 16.42
C ALA A 62 14.18 16.11 16.87
#